data_AF-A0A9N9I677-F1
#
_entry.id   AF-A0A9N9I677-F1
#
_cell.length_a   1.000
_cell.length_b   1.000
_cell.length_c   1.000
_cell.angle_alpha   90.00
_cell.angle_beta   90.00
_cell.angle_gamma   90.00
#
_symmetry.space_group_name_H-M   'P 1'
#
loop_
_entity.id
_entity.type
_entity.pdbx_description
1 polymer ?
#
loop_
_entity_poly.entity_id
_entity_poly.type
_entity_poly.pdbx_seq_one_letter_code
_entity_poly.pdbx_strand_id
1 'polypeptide(L)'
;DKKPDLIQLHFCMAEDSSINVDSILSALTIPKIPNNEFDAHTFYYDFAKNVANFLLRNTRLHLPPKRTFTILEIEFYLRDEINDHCDPFSHGHEHQLTCGEWYFHHVGRFGYRGGSRKGIDITFGSKNRNIYGGILIRAIKDDETNQVIEGPSLVVDKILELCGVDQQGGIRQLVEVKWKGQSGISKNMENFNGLVYLKKIDDENANSKMQIVIGLYDRFKDIDKVSEVSNINRSVVERCIKEMTAGMNNGNINDFIGKKGRGANGNDYYRMVGV
;
A
#
# COMPACT_ATOMS: atom_id res chain seq x y z
N ASP A 1 -11.93 -23.13 68.55
CA ASP A 1 -11.23 -22.09 67.78
C ASP A 1 -11.23 -22.41 66.29
N LYS A 2 -12.17 -21.82 65.54
CA LYS A 2 -12.29 -21.93 64.09
C LYS A 2 -11.83 -20.60 63.46
N LYS A 3 -10.81 -20.66 62.60
CA LYS A 3 -10.34 -19.53 61.79
C LYS A 3 -11.41 -19.12 60.77
N PRO A 4 -11.51 -17.83 60.40
CA PRO A 4 -12.46 -17.36 59.39
C PRO A 4 -11.99 -17.66 57.96
N ASP A 5 -12.95 -17.98 57.11
CA ASP A 5 -12.80 -18.31 55.68
C ASP A 5 -12.38 -17.08 54.86
N LEU A 6 -11.30 -17.22 54.09
CA LEU A 6 -10.92 -16.30 53.02
C LEU A 6 -11.79 -16.57 51.79
N ILE A 7 -12.66 -15.63 51.46
CA ILE A 7 -13.39 -15.60 50.18
C ILE A 7 -12.38 -15.25 49.09
N GLN A 8 -11.93 -16.27 48.36
CA GLN A 8 -11.15 -16.12 47.13
C GLN A 8 -12.11 -15.70 46.00
N LEU A 9 -12.15 -14.40 45.71
CA LEU A 9 -12.78 -13.86 44.49
C LEU A 9 -12.01 -14.40 43.28
N HIS A 10 -12.57 -15.40 42.61
CA HIS A 10 -12.15 -15.84 41.29
C HIS A 10 -12.47 -14.71 40.29
N PHE A 11 -11.48 -13.88 39.97
CA PHE A 11 -11.52 -13.11 38.73
C PHE A 11 -11.22 -14.08 37.60
N CYS A 12 -12.26 -14.49 36.87
CA CYS A 12 -12.10 -15.00 35.51
C CYS A 12 -11.45 -13.89 34.68
N MET A 13 -10.15 -13.99 34.47
CA MET A 13 -9.47 -13.32 33.37
C MET A 13 -10.05 -13.93 32.10
N ALA A 14 -11.07 -13.28 31.52
CA ALA A 14 -11.38 -13.48 30.13
C ALA A 14 -10.11 -13.10 29.37
N GLU A 15 -9.54 -14.07 28.65
CA GLU A 15 -8.52 -13.80 27.65
C GLU A 15 -9.12 -12.78 26.68
N ASP A 16 -8.65 -11.53 26.81
CA ASP A 16 -8.99 -10.45 25.91
C ASP A 16 -8.42 -10.87 24.54
N SER A 17 -9.29 -11.43 23.70
CA SER A 17 -8.97 -11.76 22.32
C SER A 17 -8.67 -10.43 21.62
N SER A 18 -7.40 -10.02 21.64
CA SER A 18 -6.93 -8.93 20.81
C SER A 18 -7.31 -9.29 19.38
N ILE A 19 -8.28 -8.55 18.84
CA ILE A 19 -8.63 -8.63 17.43
C ILE A 19 -7.31 -8.40 16.72
N ASN A 20 -6.76 -9.42 16.06
CA ASN A 20 -5.57 -9.29 15.24
C ASN A 20 -5.98 -8.45 14.04
N VAL A 21 -5.99 -7.13 14.21
CA VAL A 21 -6.36 -6.19 13.17
C VAL A 21 -5.29 -6.30 12.11
N ASP A 22 -5.70 -6.75 10.92
CA ASP A 22 -4.77 -6.90 9.81
C ASP A 22 -4.04 -5.57 9.56
N SER A 23 -2.71 -5.59 9.72
CA SER A 23 -1.91 -4.37 9.66
C SER A 23 -1.93 -3.69 8.28
N ILE A 24 -2.14 -4.45 7.21
CA ILE A 24 -2.29 -3.91 5.85
C ILE A 24 -3.64 -3.21 5.75
N LEU A 25 -4.70 -3.83 6.23
CA LEU A 25 -6.03 -3.22 6.23
C LEU A 25 -6.06 -1.96 7.11
N SER A 26 -5.36 -2.01 8.25
CA SER A 26 -5.22 -0.86 9.16
C SER A 26 -4.55 0.33 8.47
N ALA A 27 -3.48 0.08 7.71
CA ALA A 27 -2.79 1.12 6.96
C ALA A 27 -3.66 1.73 5.86
N LEU A 28 -4.46 0.91 5.16
CA LEU A 28 -5.33 1.34 4.06
C LEU A 28 -6.63 2.01 4.53
N THR A 29 -7.01 1.86 5.80
CA THR A 29 -8.27 2.41 6.29
C THR A 29 -8.16 3.93 6.45
N ILE A 30 -8.93 4.68 5.66
CA ILE A 30 -9.01 6.14 5.78
C ILE A 30 -9.38 6.50 7.23
N PRO A 31 -8.58 7.34 7.93
CA PRO A 31 -8.86 7.73 9.31
C PRO A 31 -10.23 8.38 9.46
N LYS A 32 -10.71 8.47 10.71
CA LYS A 32 -11.93 9.23 11.01
C LYS A 32 -11.71 10.70 10.60
N ILE A 33 -12.64 11.24 9.82
CA ILE A 33 -12.61 12.63 9.41
C ILE A 33 -12.84 13.52 10.66
N PRO A 34 -12.03 14.57 10.88
CA PRO A 34 -12.20 15.49 12.01
C PRO A 34 -13.60 16.12 12.01
N ASN A 35 -14.17 16.34 13.20
CA ASN A 35 -15.50 16.97 13.33
C ASN A 35 -15.48 18.51 13.10
N ASN A 36 -14.29 19.11 13.12
CA ASN A 36 -14.11 20.55 12.91
C ASN A 36 -13.78 20.81 11.42
N GLU A 37 -13.87 22.07 11.00
CA GLU A 37 -13.36 22.48 9.69
C GLU A 37 -11.91 22.00 9.53
N PHE A 38 -11.65 21.24 8.48
CA PHE A 38 -10.35 20.65 8.18
C PHE A 38 -10.02 20.86 6.71
N ASP A 39 -8.74 20.97 6.40
CA ASP A 39 -8.30 21.00 5.01
C ASP A 39 -8.31 19.57 4.43
N ALA A 40 -9.27 19.29 3.55
CA ALA A 40 -9.43 17.99 2.93
C ALA A 40 -8.19 17.58 2.12
N HIS A 41 -7.56 18.54 1.45
CA HIS A 41 -6.38 18.28 0.64
C HIS A 41 -5.21 17.79 1.50
N THR A 42 -4.82 18.52 2.55
CA THR A 42 -3.76 18.09 3.47
C THR A 42 -4.12 16.78 4.17
N PHE A 43 -5.37 16.58 4.60
CA PHE A 43 -5.80 15.33 5.23
C PHE A 43 -5.58 14.11 4.33
N TYR A 44 -6.03 14.18 3.08
CA TYR A 44 -5.88 13.09 2.13
C TYR A 44 -4.45 12.92 1.64
N TYR A 45 -3.69 14.01 1.50
CA TYR A 45 -2.27 13.96 1.18
C TYR A 45 -1.48 13.22 2.27
N ASP A 46 -1.69 13.54 3.54
CA ASP A 46 -0.98 12.88 4.65
C ASP A 46 -1.35 11.39 4.75
N PHE A 47 -2.63 11.07 4.56
CA PHE A 47 -3.08 9.68 4.47
C PHE A 47 -2.39 8.94 3.31
N ALA A 48 -2.43 9.49 2.09
CA ALA A 48 -1.82 8.89 0.91
C ALA A 48 -0.29 8.73 1.08
N LYS A 49 0.39 9.72 1.67
CA LYS A 49 1.82 9.65 1.99
C LYS A 49 2.13 8.49 2.94
N ASN A 50 1.33 8.31 3.98
CA ASN A 50 1.52 7.22 4.94
C ASN A 50 1.28 5.84 4.30
N VAL A 51 0.21 5.71 3.51
CA VAL A 51 -0.09 4.48 2.76
C VAL A 51 1.02 4.18 1.75
N ALA A 52 1.50 5.18 1.03
CA ALA A 52 2.58 5.02 0.05
C ALA A 52 3.86 4.49 0.71
N ASN A 53 4.27 5.08 1.83
CA ASN A 53 5.41 4.61 2.60
C ASN A 53 5.24 3.14 3.02
N PHE A 54 4.07 2.79 3.54
CA PHE A 54 3.78 1.42 3.98
C PHE A 54 3.82 0.41 2.82
N LEU A 55 3.20 0.72 1.68
CA LEU A 55 3.12 -0.17 0.52
C LEU A 55 4.48 -0.32 -0.18
N LEU A 56 5.22 0.78 -0.37
CA LEU A 56 6.49 0.77 -1.10
C LEU A 56 7.64 0.19 -0.26
N ARG A 57 7.63 0.42 1.06
CA ARG A 57 8.76 0.08 1.93
C ARG A 57 8.50 -1.16 2.77
N ASN A 58 7.31 -1.28 3.35
CA ASN A 58 7.00 -2.26 4.39
C ASN A 58 6.15 -3.44 3.89
N THR A 59 5.96 -3.55 2.59
CA THR A 59 5.09 -4.57 2.00
C THR A 59 5.79 -5.28 0.83
N ARG A 60 5.44 -6.55 0.62
CA ARG A 60 5.78 -7.31 -0.58
C ARG A 60 4.53 -7.90 -1.22
N LEU A 61 4.48 -7.86 -2.55
CA LEU A 61 3.49 -8.57 -3.35
C LEU A 61 3.96 -10.01 -3.55
N HIS A 62 3.13 -10.97 -3.16
CA HIS A 62 3.35 -12.40 -3.34
C HIS A 62 2.50 -12.93 -4.48
N LEU A 63 3.14 -13.68 -5.38
CA LEU A 63 2.52 -14.34 -6.51
C LEU A 63 2.95 -15.83 -6.57
N PRO A 64 2.15 -16.71 -7.20
CA PRO A 64 2.57 -18.10 -7.41
C PRO A 64 3.81 -18.21 -8.32
N PRO A 65 4.55 -19.33 -8.29
CA PRO A 65 4.44 -20.45 -7.36
C PRO A 65 5.06 -20.18 -5.97
N LYS A 66 5.65 -18.99 -5.71
CA LYS A 66 6.13 -18.44 -4.42
C LYS A 66 7.02 -17.20 -4.63
N ARG A 67 6.78 -16.44 -5.70
CA ARG A 67 7.58 -15.27 -6.09
C ARG A 67 7.21 -14.07 -5.22
N THR A 68 8.20 -13.25 -4.87
CA THR A 68 7.99 -11.97 -4.17
C THR A 68 8.42 -10.80 -5.02
N PHE A 69 7.65 -9.71 -4.90
CA PHE A 69 7.86 -8.50 -5.66
C PHE A 69 7.84 -7.28 -4.74
N THR A 70 8.79 -6.39 -4.95
CA THR A 70 8.79 -5.03 -4.40
C THR A 70 7.91 -4.13 -5.28
N ILE A 71 6.96 -3.40 -4.68
CA ILE A 71 6.19 -2.37 -5.38
C ILE A 71 7.09 -1.14 -5.54
N LEU A 72 7.19 -0.60 -6.76
CA LEU A 72 8.09 0.51 -7.06
C LEU A 72 7.36 1.82 -7.35
N GLU A 73 6.17 1.75 -7.95
CA GLU A 73 5.43 2.92 -8.39
C GLU A 73 3.93 2.68 -8.21
N ILE A 74 3.25 3.64 -7.60
CA ILE A 74 1.81 3.63 -7.35
C ILE A 74 1.20 4.99 -7.66
N GLU A 75 -0.10 5.02 -7.92
CA GLU A 75 -0.87 6.24 -8.17
C GLU A 75 -2.21 6.17 -7.42
N PHE A 76 -2.58 7.24 -6.72
CA PHE A 76 -3.79 7.29 -5.91
C PHE A 76 -4.92 7.96 -6.69
N TYR A 77 -6.11 7.37 -6.62
CA TYR A 77 -7.35 7.96 -7.08
C TYR A 77 -8.35 7.99 -5.93
N LEU A 78 -8.92 9.16 -5.66
CA LEU A 78 -9.85 9.37 -4.55
C LEU A 78 -11.02 10.25 -4.99
N ARG A 79 -12.23 9.75 -4.74
CA ARG A 79 -13.46 10.52 -4.85
C ARG A 79 -14.21 10.52 -3.53
N ASP A 80 -14.28 11.69 -2.92
CA ASP A 80 -15.10 12.01 -1.76
C ASP A 80 -15.89 13.28 -2.07
N GLU A 81 -17.12 13.10 -2.55
CA GLU A 81 -18.00 14.20 -2.94
C GLU A 81 -18.49 15.01 -1.74
N ILE A 82 -18.50 14.43 -0.53
CA ILE A 82 -19.01 15.09 0.68
C ILE A 82 -18.02 16.16 1.15
N ASN A 83 -16.71 15.90 1.02
CA ASN A 83 -15.65 16.82 1.45
C ASN A 83 -14.92 17.48 0.27
N ASP A 84 -15.61 17.62 -0.87
CA ASP A 84 -15.16 18.32 -2.08
C ASP A 84 -13.83 17.83 -2.67
N HIS A 85 -13.52 16.53 -2.51
CA HIS A 85 -12.36 15.90 -3.13
C HIS A 85 -12.80 15.02 -4.31
N CYS A 86 -13.09 15.65 -5.45
CA CYS A 86 -13.53 14.96 -6.66
C CYS A 86 -12.39 14.79 -7.66
N ASP A 87 -11.60 13.71 -7.55
CA ASP A 87 -10.62 13.38 -8.59
C ASP A 87 -11.35 12.98 -9.89
N PRO A 88 -11.17 13.73 -11.00
CA PRO A 88 -11.86 13.46 -12.26
C PRO A 88 -11.41 12.15 -12.94
N PHE A 89 -10.26 11.60 -12.56
CA PHE A 89 -9.70 10.36 -13.11
C PHE A 89 -10.10 9.12 -12.30
N SER A 90 -10.77 9.30 -11.16
CA SER A 90 -11.35 8.19 -10.41
C SER A 90 -12.41 7.46 -11.24
N HIS A 91 -12.34 6.12 -11.26
CA HIS A 91 -13.29 5.30 -12.01
C HIS A 91 -14.71 5.37 -11.42
N GLY A 92 -14.84 5.61 -10.11
CA GLY A 92 -16.13 5.68 -9.41
C GLY A 92 -16.90 4.35 -9.47
N HIS A 93 -16.19 3.24 -9.66
CA HIS A 93 -16.82 1.92 -9.72
C HIS A 93 -17.22 1.48 -8.30
N GLU A 94 -18.36 0.80 -8.14
CA GLU A 94 -18.87 0.38 -6.82
C GLU A 94 -17.86 -0.44 -6.02
N HIS A 95 -17.00 -1.21 -6.71
CA HIS A 95 -15.92 -1.96 -6.07
C HIS A 95 -14.88 -1.06 -5.40
N GLN A 96 -14.65 0.17 -5.88
CA GLN A 96 -13.74 1.12 -5.21
C GLN A 96 -14.30 1.66 -3.88
N LEU A 97 -15.52 1.28 -3.47
CA LEU A 97 -16.05 1.55 -2.12
C LEU A 97 -15.55 0.55 -1.07
N THR A 98 -14.86 -0.52 -1.47
CA THR A 98 -14.27 -1.51 -0.56
C THR A 98 -12.89 -1.06 -0.07
N CYS A 99 -12.37 -1.74 0.95
CA CYS A 99 -11.03 -1.53 1.47
C CYS A 99 -10.31 -2.88 1.55
N GLY A 100 -9.06 -2.93 1.09
CA GLY A 100 -8.23 -4.14 1.15
C GLY A 100 -8.52 -5.17 0.06
N GLU A 101 -9.09 -4.79 -1.07
CA GLU A 101 -9.39 -5.70 -2.18
C GLU A 101 -8.63 -5.35 -3.45
N TRP A 102 -8.34 -6.36 -4.27
CA TRP A 102 -7.86 -6.18 -5.64
C TRP A 102 -9.01 -5.76 -6.54
N TYR A 103 -8.82 -4.65 -7.25
CA TYR A 103 -9.75 -4.15 -8.27
C TYR A 103 -9.04 -4.05 -9.62
N PHE A 104 -9.38 -4.93 -10.55
CA PHE A 104 -8.95 -4.77 -11.94
C PHE A 104 -9.80 -3.70 -12.63
N HIS A 105 -9.22 -2.92 -13.54
CA HIS A 105 -9.99 -1.88 -14.23
C HIS A 105 -11.13 -2.46 -15.08
N HIS A 106 -12.32 -1.87 -15.00
CA HIS A 106 -13.50 -2.33 -15.74
C HIS A 106 -13.77 -1.56 -17.05
N VAL A 107 -14.43 -2.25 -17.99
CA VAL A 107 -15.19 -1.70 -19.11
C VAL A 107 -16.67 -1.89 -18.80
N GLY A 108 -17.40 -0.79 -18.63
CA GLY A 108 -18.78 -0.86 -18.13
C GLY A 108 -18.84 -1.43 -16.71
N ARG A 109 -19.93 -2.11 -16.37
CA ARG A 109 -20.12 -2.69 -15.03
C ARG A 109 -19.50 -4.09 -14.87
N PHE A 110 -19.53 -4.91 -15.92
CA PHE A 110 -19.22 -6.34 -15.82
C PHE A 110 -17.97 -6.78 -16.60
N GLY A 111 -17.43 -5.92 -17.45
CA GLY A 111 -16.28 -6.26 -18.28
C GLY A 111 -14.97 -5.83 -17.63
N TYR A 112 -13.89 -6.58 -17.85
CA TYR A 112 -12.53 -6.15 -17.51
C TYR A 112 -11.87 -5.45 -18.70
N ARG A 113 -11.02 -4.46 -18.43
CA ARG A 113 -10.17 -3.85 -19.47
C ARG A 113 -9.10 -4.84 -19.90
N GLY A 114 -8.94 -4.98 -21.21
CA GLY A 114 -7.85 -5.71 -21.84
C GLY A 114 -6.82 -4.79 -22.52
N GLY A 115 -5.81 -5.39 -23.13
CA GLY A 115 -4.77 -4.69 -23.89
C GLY A 115 -3.94 -3.74 -23.02
N SER A 116 -3.60 -2.56 -23.54
CA SER A 116 -2.78 -1.56 -22.86
C SER A 116 -3.53 -0.75 -21.78
N ARG A 117 -4.85 -0.89 -21.70
CA ARG A 117 -5.73 -0.14 -20.77
C ARG A 117 -6.11 -0.93 -19.53
N LYS A 118 -5.51 -2.10 -19.32
CA LYS A 118 -5.68 -2.88 -18.09
C LYS A 118 -4.79 -2.34 -16.99
N GLY A 119 -5.28 -2.41 -15.77
CA GLY A 119 -4.61 -1.99 -14.56
C GLY A 119 -5.21 -2.72 -13.37
N ILE A 120 -4.49 -2.68 -12.26
CA ILE A 120 -4.92 -3.27 -10.99
C ILE A 120 -4.71 -2.26 -9.87
N ASP A 121 -5.77 -2.03 -9.11
CA ASP A 121 -5.78 -1.14 -7.96
C ASP A 121 -5.88 -1.95 -6.67
N ILE A 122 -5.35 -1.39 -5.58
CA ILE A 122 -5.72 -1.74 -4.21
C ILE A 122 -6.84 -0.80 -3.77
N THR A 123 -8.01 -1.32 -3.41
CA THR A 123 -9.13 -0.49 -2.95
C THR A 123 -8.88 0.02 -1.52
N PHE A 124 -9.19 1.28 -1.25
CA PHE A 124 -9.12 1.89 0.09
C PHE A 124 -10.34 2.76 0.42
N GLY A 125 -11.44 2.57 -0.32
CA GLY A 125 -12.67 3.31 -0.14
C GLY A 125 -13.43 2.95 1.13
N SER A 126 -14.60 3.57 1.27
CA SER A 126 -15.48 3.38 2.40
C SER A 126 -16.94 3.55 1.98
N LYS A 127 -17.65 2.43 1.81
CA LYS A 127 -19.09 2.43 1.52
C LYS A 127 -19.92 3.24 2.51
N ASN A 128 -19.65 3.10 3.81
CA ASN A 128 -20.37 3.82 4.86
C ASN A 128 -20.19 5.35 4.80
N ARG A 129 -19.07 5.81 4.24
CA ARG A 129 -18.79 7.24 4.03
C ARG A 129 -18.98 7.69 2.57
N ASN A 130 -19.41 6.79 1.69
CA ASN A 130 -19.49 7.02 0.24
C ASN A 130 -18.19 7.54 -0.39
N ILE A 131 -17.04 6.98 0.03
CA ILE A 131 -15.72 7.35 -0.50
C ILE A 131 -15.23 6.25 -1.44
N TYR A 132 -14.86 6.62 -2.65
CA TYR A 132 -14.25 5.72 -3.62
C TYR A 132 -12.73 5.90 -3.61
N GLY A 133 -11.97 4.83 -3.43
CA GLY A 133 -10.52 4.87 -3.38
C GLY A 133 -9.88 3.70 -4.12
N GLY A 134 -8.92 3.99 -5.00
CA GLY A 134 -8.09 2.99 -5.68
C GLY A 134 -6.63 3.42 -5.77
N ILE A 135 -5.71 2.50 -5.47
CA ILE A 135 -4.26 2.72 -5.59
C ILE A 135 -3.75 1.85 -6.74
N LEU A 136 -3.55 2.46 -7.90
CA LEU A 136 -3.04 1.78 -9.09
C LEU A 136 -1.59 1.37 -8.89
N ILE A 137 -1.28 0.09 -9.11
CA ILE A 137 0.11 -0.39 -9.15
C ILE A 137 0.66 -0.16 -10.56
N ARG A 138 1.73 0.63 -10.66
CA ARG A 138 2.32 1.03 -11.94
C ARG A 138 3.61 0.30 -12.27
N ALA A 139 4.38 -0.08 -11.25
CA ALA A 139 5.61 -0.85 -11.46
C ALA A 139 5.91 -1.77 -10.27
N ILE A 140 6.48 -2.93 -10.57
CA ILE A 140 6.97 -3.90 -9.58
C ILE A 140 8.37 -4.39 -9.96
N LYS A 141 9.17 -4.79 -8.98
CA LYS A 141 10.44 -5.47 -9.18
C LYS A 141 10.37 -6.87 -8.60
N ASP A 142 10.79 -7.83 -9.40
CA ASP A 142 10.97 -9.20 -8.96
C ASP A 142 12.17 -9.30 -8.01
N ASP A 143 11.96 -9.74 -6.78
CA ASP A 143 13.02 -9.76 -5.77
C ASP A 143 14.09 -10.83 -6.05
N GLU A 144 13.74 -11.89 -6.79
CA GLU A 144 14.67 -12.97 -7.12
C GLU A 144 15.53 -12.61 -8.33
N THR A 145 14.92 -12.04 -9.38
CA THR A 145 15.62 -11.78 -10.65
C THR A 145 16.10 -10.33 -10.79
N ASN A 146 15.65 -9.43 -9.91
CA ASN A 146 15.79 -7.98 -10.03
C ASN A 146 15.18 -7.38 -11.31
N GLN A 147 14.38 -8.15 -12.06
CA GLN A 147 13.67 -7.64 -13.22
C GLN A 147 12.64 -6.60 -12.80
N VAL A 148 12.68 -5.43 -13.44
CA VAL A 148 11.67 -4.38 -13.29
C VAL A 148 10.59 -4.56 -14.35
N ILE A 149 9.33 -4.57 -13.90
CA ILE A 149 8.14 -4.58 -14.74
C ILE A 149 7.49 -3.21 -14.63
N GLU A 150 7.56 -2.42 -15.69
CA GLU A 150 7.10 -1.02 -15.73
C GLU A 150 5.86 -0.88 -16.62
N GLY A 151 4.77 -0.37 -16.06
CA GLY A 151 3.52 -0.14 -16.74
C GLY A 151 2.36 -0.94 -16.12
N PRO A 152 1.22 -0.31 -15.80
CA PRO A 152 0.08 -1.00 -15.17
C PRO A 152 -0.39 -2.24 -15.93
N SER A 153 -0.39 -2.16 -17.26
CA SER A 153 -0.79 -3.27 -18.10
C SER A 153 0.19 -4.44 -18.05
N LEU A 154 1.49 -4.18 -17.97
CA LEU A 154 2.53 -5.21 -17.86
C LEU A 154 2.55 -5.84 -16.47
N VAL A 155 2.24 -5.07 -15.42
CA VAL A 155 2.03 -5.61 -14.07
C VAL A 155 0.90 -6.64 -14.09
N VAL A 156 -0.24 -6.32 -14.71
CA VAL A 156 -1.35 -7.26 -14.87
C VAL A 156 -0.93 -8.49 -15.66
N ASP A 157 -0.22 -8.33 -16.79
CA ASP A 157 0.26 -9.48 -17.58
C ASP A 157 1.15 -10.41 -16.75
N LYS A 158 2.06 -9.84 -15.95
CA LYS A 158 2.93 -10.63 -15.08
C LYS A 158 2.15 -11.42 -14.03
N ILE A 159 1.10 -10.82 -13.46
CA ILE A 159 0.20 -11.51 -12.53
C ILE A 159 -0.52 -12.66 -13.24
N LEU A 160 -1.06 -12.44 -14.44
CA LEU A 160 -1.79 -13.46 -15.20
C LEU A 160 -0.87 -14.62 -15.63
N GLU A 161 0.35 -14.32 -16.06
CA GLU A 161 1.41 -15.28 -16.40
C GLU A 161 1.71 -16.17 -15.18
N LEU A 162 2.05 -15.56 -14.03
CA LEU A 162 2.42 -16.31 -12.82
C LEU A 162 1.24 -17.06 -12.19
N CYS A 163 0.03 -16.56 -12.38
CA CYS A 163 -1.18 -17.28 -12.03
C CYS A 163 -1.57 -18.35 -13.05
N GLY A 164 -0.89 -18.46 -14.20
CA GLY A 164 -1.14 -19.44 -15.25
C GLY A 164 -2.54 -19.34 -15.85
N VAL A 165 -2.97 -18.12 -16.19
CA VAL A 165 -4.30 -17.83 -16.78
C VAL A 165 -4.25 -16.91 -18.01
N ASP A 166 -3.06 -16.43 -18.37
CA ASP A 166 -2.83 -15.56 -19.53
C ASP A 166 -3.34 -16.19 -20.85
N GLN A 167 -3.20 -17.52 -21.00
CA GLN A 167 -3.73 -18.28 -22.15
C GLN A 167 -5.13 -18.90 -21.90
N GLN A 168 -5.75 -18.67 -20.73
CA GLN A 168 -6.98 -19.38 -20.29
C GLN A 168 -8.16 -18.44 -20.07
N GLY A 169 -8.11 -17.20 -20.57
CA GLY A 169 -9.19 -16.21 -20.40
C GLY A 169 -8.82 -14.99 -19.55
N GLY A 170 -7.55 -14.88 -19.13
CA GLY A 170 -6.99 -13.67 -18.51
C GLY A 170 -7.64 -13.30 -17.18
N ILE A 171 -7.95 -12.00 -17.01
CA ILE A 171 -8.48 -11.46 -15.76
C ILE A 171 -9.78 -12.16 -15.34
N ARG A 172 -10.66 -12.44 -16.30
CA ARG A 172 -11.93 -13.10 -16.01
C ARG A 172 -11.72 -14.51 -15.43
N GLN A 173 -10.83 -15.28 -16.06
CA GLN A 173 -10.46 -16.61 -15.57
C GLN A 173 -9.80 -16.54 -14.18
N LEU A 174 -8.98 -15.52 -13.93
CA LEU A 174 -8.37 -15.31 -12.62
C LEU A 174 -9.44 -15.06 -11.55
N VAL A 175 -10.27 -14.04 -11.74
CA VAL A 175 -11.19 -13.55 -10.71
C VAL A 175 -12.39 -14.47 -10.53
N GLU A 176 -13.04 -14.88 -11.61
CA GLU A 176 -14.29 -15.65 -11.53
C GLU A 176 -14.04 -17.12 -11.24
N VAL A 177 -12.95 -17.70 -11.75
CA VAL A 177 -12.70 -19.16 -11.65
C VAL A 177 -11.65 -19.50 -10.60
N LYS A 178 -10.45 -18.91 -10.68
CA LYS A 178 -9.39 -19.24 -9.73
C LYS A 178 -9.64 -18.64 -8.35
N TRP A 179 -10.04 -17.37 -8.30
CA TRP A 179 -10.33 -16.67 -7.06
C TRP A 179 -11.77 -16.86 -6.59
N LYS A 180 -12.69 -17.31 -7.45
CA LYS A 180 -14.11 -17.50 -7.12
C LYS A 180 -14.76 -16.23 -6.54
N GLY A 181 -14.36 -15.07 -7.04
CA GLY A 181 -14.82 -13.76 -6.57
C GLY A 181 -14.15 -13.26 -5.29
N GLN A 182 -13.23 -14.02 -4.67
CA GLN A 182 -12.46 -13.59 -3.52
C GLN A 182 -11.35 -12.63 -3.98
N SER A 183 -11.34 -11.39 -3.49
CA SER A 183 -10.46 -10.31 -3.94
C SER A 183 -9.53 -9.79 -2.84
N GLY A 184 -9.61 -10.32 -1.63
CA GLY A 184 -8.86 -9.84 -0.47
C GLY A 184 -7.36 -9.89 -0.68
N ILE A 185 -6.67 -8.80 -0.32
CA ILE A 185 -5.23 -8.65 -0.54
C ILE A 185 -4.37 -9.25 0.56
N SER A 186 -4.94 -9.66 1.70
CA SER A 186 -4.18 -10.22 2.82
C SER A 186 -4.70 -11.59 3.23
N LYS A 187 -3.80 -12.42 3.76
CA LYS A 187 -4.12 -13.79 4.23
C LYS A 187 -5.10 -13.82 5.38
N ASN A 188 -5.16 -12.75 6.18
CA ASN A 188 -6.05 -12.69 7.34
C ASN A 188 -7.47 -12.22 6.98
N MET A 189 -7.73 -11.93 5.71
CA MET A 189 -9.06 -11.51 5.27
C MET A 189 -9.94 -12.72 4.96
N GLU A 190 -11.23 -12.63 5.30
CA GLU A 190 -12.21 -13.69 5.02
C GLU A 190 -12.36 -13.97 3.51
N ASN A 191 -12.23 -12.92 2.68
CA ASN A 191 -12.28 -13.00 1.22
C ASN A 191 -10.89 -13.16 0.58
N PHE A 192 -9.92 -13.78 1.28
CA PHE A 192 -8.60 -14.06 0.76
C PHE A 192 -8.63 -15.02 -0.44
N ASN A 193 -7.93 -14.66 -1.52
CA ASN A 193 -7.96 -15.40 -2.79
C ASN A 193 -6.92 -16.54 -2.90
N GLY A 194 -6.01 -16.68 -1.93
CA GLY A 194 -5.02 -17.76 -1.91
C GLY A 194 -3.79 -17.58 -2.80
N LEU A 195 -3.82 -16.71 -3.81
CA LEU A 195 -2.81 -16.66 -4.88
C LEU A 195 -2.01 -15.36 -4.90
N VAL A 196 -2.69 -14.22 -4.87
CA VAL A 196 -2.11 -12.89 -5.05
C VAL A 196 -2.39 -12.05 -3.82
N TYR A 197 -1.35 -11.72 -3.06
CA TYR A 197 -1.53 -11.03 -1.79
C TYR A 197 -0.34 -10.19 -1.40
N LEU A 198 -0.60 -9.22 -0.55
CA LEU A 198 0.37 -8.42 0.14
C LEU A 198 0.74 -9.09 1.45
N LYS A 199 2.03 -9.04 1.79
CA LYS A 199 2.52 -9.39 3.11
C LYS A 199 3.30 -8.20 3.66
N LYS A 200 2.98 -7.80 4.89
CA LYS A 200 3.87 -6.91 5.63
C LYS A 200 5.21 -7.60 5.82
N ILE A 201 6.28 -6.86 5.63
CA ILE A 201 7.60 -7.35 5.97
C ILE A 201 7.69 -7.27 7.49
N ASP A 202 7.55 -8.42 8.14
CA ASP A 202 7.80 -8.59 9.57
C ASP A 202 9.29 -8.49 9.75
N ASP A 203 9.71 -7.32 10.16
CA ASP A 203 11.10 -6.99 10.05
C ASP A 203 11.54 -6.60 11.45
N GLU A 204 12.14 -7.57 12.14
CA GLU A 204 13.14 -7.27 13.16
C GLU A 204 14.27 -6.39 12.57
N ASN A 205 14.35 -6.23 11.23
CA ASN A 205 15.28 -5.33 10.52
C ASN A 205 14.65 -4.16 9.69
N ALA A 206 13.32 -3.92 9.63
CA ALA A 206 12.72 -2.80 8.83
C ALA A 206 12.79 -1.49 9.61
N ASN A 207 12.95 -1.61 10.91
CA ASN A 207 13.59 -0.58 11.71
C ASN A 207 15.09 -0.60 11.42
N SER A 208 15.49 -0.50 10.15
CA SER A 208 16.85 -0.06 9.88
C SER A 208 16.97 1.27 10.62
N LYS A 209 17.97 1.38 11.48
CA LYS A 209 18.22 2.58 12.29
C LYS A 209 18.08 3.85 11.44
N MET A 210 18.42 3.73 10.17
CA MET A 210 18.27 4.73 9.12
C MET A 210 16.82 5.17 8.83
N GLN A 211 15.86 4.25 8.69
CA GLN A 211 14.43 4.60 8.46
C GLN A 211 13.86 5.40 9.63
N ILE A 212 14.13 4.95 10.86
CA ILE A 212 13.72 5.66 12.08
C ILE A 212 14.37 7.05 12.12
N VAL A 213 15.68 7.11 11.83
CA VAL A 213 16.41 8.38 11.79
C VAL A 213 15.82 9.34 10.76
N ILE A 214 15.55 8.88 9.54
CA ILE A 214 15.00 9.71 8.47
C ILE A 214 13.60 10.22 8.86
N GLY A 215 12.71 9.33 9.32
CA GLY A 215 11.35 9.70 9.69
C GLY A 215 11.29 10.67 10.87
N LEU A 216 12.09 10.45 11.91
CA LEU A 216 12.16 11.37 13.05
C LEU A 216 12.85 12.69 12.67
N TYR A 217 13.87 12.66 11.81
CA TYR A 217 14.53 13.89 11.37
C TYR A 217 13.63 14.73 10.47
N ASP A 218 12.77 14.11 9.65
CA ASP A 218 11.78 14.86 8.88
C ASP A 218 10.81 15.62 9.79
N ARG A 219 10.49 15.07 10.96
CA ARG A 219 9.61 15.70 11.95
C ARG A 219 10.31 16.74 12.82
N PHE A 220 11.47 16.42 13.37
CA PHE A 220 12.13 17.26 14.37
C PHE A 220 13.14 18.23 13.77
N LYS A 221 13.72 17.91 12.61
CA LYS A 221 14.84 18.64 11.98
C LYS A 221 16.00 18.90 12.96
N ASP A 222 16.17 18.01 13.95
CA ASP A 222 17.10 18.13 15.06
C ASP A 222 17.73 16.76 15.33
N ILE A 223 19.06 16.69 15.20
CA ILE A 223 19.84 15.45 15.31
C ILE A 223 19.85 14.92 16.74
N ASP A 224 19.95 15.81 17.72
CA ASP A 224 20.04 15.44 19.13
C ASP A 224 18.69 14.87 19.59
N LYS A 225 17.59 15.52 19.18
CA LYS A 225 16.24 15.05 19.45
C LYS A 225 15.93 13.71 18.77
N VAL A 226 16.42 13.52 17.55
CA VAL A 226 16.29 12.23 16.85
C VAL A 226 17.08 11.14 17.57
N SER A 227 18.32 11.45 17.99
CA SER A 227 19.18 10.51 18.73
C SER A 227 18.55 10.09 20.05
N GLU A 228 18.01 11.05 20.82
CA GLU A 228 17.30 10.81 22.07
C GLU A 228 16.06 9.93 21.86
N VAL A 229 15.15 10.33 20.95
CA VAL A 229 13.87 9.64 20.74
C VAL A 229 14.04 8.25 20.14
N SER A 230 15.04 8.06 19.28
CA SER A 230 15.31 6.76 18.67
C SER A 230 16.21 5.84 19.50
N ASN A 231 16.84 6.37 20.56
CA ASN A 231 17.93 5.70 21.28
C ASN A 231 19.06 5.21 20.33
N ILE A 232 19.32 5.96 19.26
CA ILE A 232 20.40 5.69 18.29
C ILE A 232 21.54 6.66 18.57
N ASN A 233 22.78 6.16 18.58
CA ASN A 233 23.95 6.99 18.79
C ASN A 233 23.99 8.16 17.79
N ARG A 234 24.18 9.38 18.30
CA ARG A 234 24.25 10.64 17.54
C ARG A 234 25.12 10.55 16.28
N SER A 235 26.28 9.91 16.36
CA SER A 235 27.19 9.76 15.21
C SER A 235 26.59 8.90 14.08
N VAL A 236 25.75 7.92 14.42
CA VAL A 236 25.01 7.10 13.44
C VAL A 236 23.89 7.92 12.83
N VAL A 237 23.17 8.72 13.63
CA VAL A 237 22.13 9.66 13.16
C VAL A 237 22.72 10.66 12.16
N GLU A 238 23.84 11.29 12.51
CA GLU A 238 24.57 12.23 11.65
C GLU A 238 25.00 11.59 10.33
N ARG A 239 25.59 10.38 10.39
CA ARG A 239 25.98 9.65 9.19
C ARG A 239 24.78 9.35 8.30
N CYS A 240 23.67 8.90 8.88
CA CYS A 240 22.45 8.59 8.13
C CYS A 240 21.87 9.83 7.43
N ILE A 241 21.82 10.97 8.11
CA ILE A 241 21.34 12.23 7.53
C ILE A 241 22.29 12.73 6.43
N LYS A 242 23.60 12.56 6.62
CA LYS A 242 24.62 12.93 5.61
C LYS A 242 24.50 12.07 4.36
N GLU A 243 24.34 10.76 4.50
CA GLU A 243 24.14 9.82 3.39
C GLU A 243 22.82 10.11 2.66
N MET A 244 21.73 10.37 3.38
CA MET A 244 20.45 10.80 2.81
C MET A 244 20.61 12.11 2.01
N THR A 245 21.18 13.15 2.61
CA THR A 245 21.38 14.45 1.97
C THR A 245 22.27 14.33 0.73
N ALA A 246 23.35 13.53 0.82
CA ALA A 246 24.20 13.25 -0.32
C ALA A 246 23.46 12.50 -1.43
N GLY A 247 22.61 11.53 -1.08
CA GLY A 247 21.73 10.83 -2.02
C GLY A 247 20.71 11.75 -2.69
N MET A 248 20.14 12.71 -1.96
CA MET A 248 19.23 13.72 -2.52
C MET A 248 19.96 14.71 -3.45
N ASN A 249 21.18 15.11 -3.09
CA ASN A 249 21.95 16.10 -3.86
C ASN A 249 22.65 15.49 -5.09
N ASN A 250 23.09 14.24 -4.99
CA ASN A 250 23.80 13.53 -6.06
C ASN A 250 22.91 12.53 -6.81
N GLY A 251 21.65 12.38 -6.39
CA GLY A 251 20.68 11.51 -7.03
C GLY A 251 20.38 12.03 -8.44
N ASN A 252 20.84 11.30 -9.45
CA ASN A 252 20.54 11.64 -10.83
C ASN A 252 19.14 11.11 -11.17
N ILE A 253 18.14 11.98 -11.18
CA ILE A 253 16.77 11.62 -11.57
C ILE A 253 16.70 11.03 -12.97
N ASN A 254 17.67 11.33 -13.84
CA ASN A 254 17.74 10.79 -15.20
C ASN A 254 18.00 9.28 -15.23
N ASP A 255 18.55 8.69 -14.16
CA ASP A 255 18.74 7.24 -14.06
C ASP A 255 17.39 6.51 -13.86
N PHE A 256 16.34 7.25 -13.51
CA PHE A 256 14.97 6.77 -13.30
C PHE A 256 13.99 7.23 -14.39
N ILE A 257 14.47 7.98 -15.40
CA ILE A 257 13.69 8.41 -16.56
C ILE A 257 13.89 7.38 -17.68
N GLY A 258 12.87 6.53 -17.90
CA GLY A 258 12.81 5.66 -19.06
C GLY A 258 12.67 6.45 -20.36
N LYS A 259 13.15 5.89 -21.48
CA LYS A 259 12.99 6.50 -22.81
C LYS A 259 11.51 6.73 -23.11
N LYS A 260 11.18 7.92 -23.64
CA LYS A 260 9.84 8.31 -24.07
C LYS A 260 9.15 7.18 -24.85
N GLY A 261 8.13 6.56 -24.24
CA GLY A 261 7.26 5.62 -24.92
C GLY A 261 6.52 6.33 -26.07
N ARG A 262 6.43 5.68 -27.24
CA ARG A 262 5.66 6.22 -28.37
C ARG A 262 4.18 6.30 -27.97
N GLY A 263 3.64 7.51 -27.80
CA GLY A 263 2.19 7.72 -27.67
C GLY A 263 1.72 8.80 -26.69
N ALA A 264 2.59 9.37 -25.85
CA ALA A 264 2.19 10.43 -24.94
C ALA A 264 2.35 11.83 -25.58
N ASN A 265 1.24 12.46 -25.95
CA ASN A 265 1.16 13.88 -26.26
C ASN A 265 0.81 14.64 -24.97
N GLY A 266 1.81 15.27 -24.36
CA GLY A 266 1.70 16.08 -23.14
C GLY A 266 3.09 16.24 -22.52
N ASN A 267 3.38 17.44 -22.00
CA ASN A 267 4.69 17.80 -21.44
C ASN A 267 5.13 16.83 -20.34
N ASP A 268 6.45 16.67 -20.24
CA ASP A 268 7.24 15.86 -19.30
C ASP A 268 6.48 15.34 -18.08
N TYR A 269 6.31 14.02 -18.01
CA TYR A 269 5.72 13.36 -16.84
C TYR A 269 6.76 13.31 -15.72
N TYR A 270 6.47 13.97 -14.60
CA TYR A 270 7.14 13.68 -13.34
C TYR A 270 6.74 12.29 -12.86
N ARG A 271 7.71 11.38 -12.77
CA ARG A 271 7.59 10.18 -11.95
C ARG A 271 7.44 10.68 -10.51
N MET A 272 6.23 10.67 -9.97
CA MET A 272 6.02 10.91 -8.54
C MET A 272 6.62 9.70 -7.80
N VAL A 273 7.87 9.84 -7.38
CA VAL A 273 8.57 8.86 -6.55
C VAL A 273 8.07 9.06 -5.12
N GLY A 274 7.49 8.00 -4.54
CA GLY A 274 7.23 7.93 -3.11
C GLY A 274 8.54 8.11 -2.36
N VAL A 275 8.55 9.10 -1.45
CA VAL A 275 9.72 9.51 -0.67
C VAL A 275 10.31 8.37 0.11
#